data_AF-A0A1J5RIK2-F1
#
_entry.id   AF-A0A1J5RIK2-F1
#
_cell.length_a   1.000
_cell.length_b   1.000
_cell.length_c   1.000
_cell.angle_alpha   90.00
_cell.angle_beta   90.00
_cell.angle_gamma   90.00
#
_symmetry.space_group_name_H-M   'P 1'
#
loop_
_entity.id
_entity.type
_entity.pdbx_description
1 polymer ?
#
loop_
_entity_poly.entity_id
_entity_poly.type
_entity_poly.pdbx_seq_one_letter_code
_entity_poly.pdbx_strand_id
1 'polypeptide(L)'
;MNTTIPPGLRTARHEFQRGLLEWLRHDAAGVVRMRNAVAVVADQRAEEGTLWPVALAWLESLTDRDIAADAWRLCARIDAQLRSLLRGSDAGAPTLARELRQRLGEPPAGATILSATLYDLYLAEARALLAVLERELTPDQMLSMIAAACNLGEISATVGMVPIERLAQALAGALARAADPDQAARMLLRRAVETLRTMTEAVAERRPVEQQAQLAAALDRLGA
;
A
#
# COMPACT_ATOMS: atom_id res chain seq x y z
N MET A 1 -27.55 -9.26 -8.02
CA MET A 1 -27.18 -9.56 -9.41
C MET A 1 -27.03 -11.07 -9.52
N ASN A 2 -27.64 -11.71 -10.52
CA ASN A 2 -27.64 -13.17 -10.67
C ASN A 2 -26.40 -13.56 -11.50
N THR A 3 -25.33 -14.02 -10.86
CA THR A 3 -24.08 -14.35 -11.55
C THR A 3 -24.20 -15.68 -12.28
N THR A 4 -24.01 -15.70 -13.60
CA THR A 4 -24.10 -16.90 -14.46
C THR A 4 -23.06 -17.95 -14.06
N ILE A 5 -23.47 -19.17 -13.71
CA ILE A 5 -22.54 -20.22 -13.26
C ILE A 5 -21.67 -20.71 -14.44
N PRO A 6 -20.33 -20.71 -14.34
CA PRO A 6 -19.44 -21.19 -15.40
C PRO A 6 -19.55 -22.71 -15.61
N PRO A 7 -19.53 -23.23 -16.85
CA PRO A 7 -19.39 -24.66 -17.12
C PRO A 7 -18.14 -25.27 -16.46
N GLY A 8 -18.28 -26.49 -15.94
CA GLY A 8 -17.18 -27.21 -15.30
C GLY A 8 -16.81 -26.74 -13.88
N LEU A 9 -17.49 -25.73 -13.32
CA LEU A 9 -17.13 -25.15 -12.01
C LEU A 9 -17.10 -26.18 -10.86
N ARG A 10 -17.98 -27.19 -10.87
CA ARG A 10 -17.96 -28.27 -9.85
C ARG A 10 -16.67 -29.07 -9.90
N THR A 11 -16.24 -29.45 -11.10
CA THR A 11 -14.99 -30.18 -11.35
C THR A 11 -13.79 -29.32 -10.97
N ALA A 12 -13.76 -28.06 -11.42
CA ALA A 12 -12.70 -27.12 -11.06
C ALA A 12 -12.55 -27.00 -9.53
N ARG A 13 -13.66 -26.85 -8.81
CA ARG A 13 -13.62 -26.78 -7.34
C ARG A 13 -13.12 -28.06 -6.69
N HIS A 14 -13.54 -29.23 -7.18
CA HIS A 14 -13.03 -30.52 -6.68
C HIS A 14 -11.50 -30.63 -6.87
N GLU A 15 -11.01 -30.31 -8.07
CA GLU A 15 -9.57 -30.34 -8.36
C GLU A 15 -8.78 -29.32 -7.52
N PHE A 16 -9.35 -28.14 -7.28
CA PHE A 16 -8.75 -27.14 -6.40
C PHE A 16 -8.60 -27.66 -4.96
N GLN A 17 -9.65 -28.26 -4.39
CA GLN A 17 -9.62 -28.81 -3.03
C GLN A 17 -8.62 -29.95 -2.90
N ARG A 18 -8.56 -30.83 -3.90
CA ARG A 18 -7.58 -31.91 -3.96
C ARG A 18 -6.15 -31.35 -4.01
N GLY A 19 -5.91 -30.32 -4.83
CA GLY A 19 -4.60 -29.69 -4.97
C GLY A 19 -4.15 -29.00 -3.69
N LEU A 20 -5.07 -28.36 -2.97
CA LEU A 20 -4.80 -27.78 -1.65
C LEU A 20 -4.39 -28.84 -0.63
N LEU A 21 -5.07 -30.00 -0.61
CA LEU A 21 -4.71 -31.11 0.30
C LEU A 21 -3.37 -31.75 -0.05
N GLU A 22 -3.05 -31.87 -1.35
CA GLU A 22 -1.73 -32.32 -1.82
C GLU A 22 -0.64 -31.33 -1.37
N TRP A 23 -0.84 -30.04 -1.60
CA TRP A 23 0.11 -29.00 -1.22
C TRP A 23 0.33 -28.87 0.29
N LEU A 24 -0.73 -28.98 1.10
CA LEU A 24 -0.62 -29.01 2.56
C LEU A 24 0.14 -30.23 3.10
N ARG A 25 0.30 -31.28 2.29
CA ARG A 25 1.15 -32.44 2.59
C ARG A 25 2.58 -32.29 2.04
N HIS A 26 2.97 -31.04 1.71
CA HIS A 26 4.26 -30.69 1.13
C HIS A 26 4.50 -31.26 -0.28
N ASP A 27 3.44 -31.54 -1.04
CA ASP A 27 3.52 -31.92 -2.45
C ASP A 27 3.32 -30.71 -3.36
N ALA A 28 4.39 -30.27 -4.03
CA ALA A 28 4.37 -29.14 -4.96
C ALA A 28 3.42 -29.36 -6.15
N ALA A 29 3.11 -30.61 -6.53
CA ALA A 29 2.13 -30.91 -7.57
C ALA A 29 0.73 -30.39 -7.23
N GLY A 30 0.43 -30.22 -5.93
CA GLY A 30 -0.82 -29.64 -5.46
C GLY A 30 -1.03 -28.21 -5.94
N VAL A 31 0.01 -27.38 -6.01
CA VAL A 31 -0.07 -26.00 -6.53
C VAL A 31 -0.42 -26.00 -8.01
N VAL A 32 0.22 -26.87 -8.79
CA VAL A 32 -0.06 -27.03 -10.23
C VAL A 32 -1.52 -27.43 -10.45
N ARG A 33 -2.05 -28.36 -9.65
CA ARG A 33 -3.47 -28.74 -9.71
C ARG A 33 -4.39 -27.57 -9.37
N MET A 34 -4.10 -26.81 -8.32
CA MET A 34 -4.87 -25.62 -7.95
C MET A 34 -4.87 -24.57 -9.08
N ARG A 35 -3.72 -24.32 -9.72
CA ARG A 35 -3.59 -23.40 -10.87
C ARG A 35 -4.47 -23.81 -12.02
N ASN A 36 -4.39 -25.08 -12.44
CA ASN A 36 -5.20 -25.60 -13.56
C ASN A 36 -6.69 -25.49 -13.29
N ALA A 37 -7.12 -25.75 -12.05
CA ALA A 37 -8.51 -25.59 -11.64
C ALA A 37 -9.00 -24.13 -11.73
N VAL A 38 -8.20 -23.18 -11.26
CA VAL A 38 -8.55 -21.74 -11.33
C VAL A 38 -8.49 -21.24 -12.77
N ALA A 39 -7.55 -21.72 -13.59
CA ALA A 39 -7.44 -21.34 -15.00
C ALA A 39 -8.73 -21.63 -15.79
N VAL A 40 -9.39 -22.78 -15.55
CA VAL A 40 -10.69 -23.10 -16.17
C VAL A 40 -11.75 -22.03 -15.87
N VAL A 41 -11.75 -21.46 -14.67
CA VAL A 41 -12.69 -20.43 -14.26
C VAL A 41 -12.27 -19.05 -14.80
N ALA A 42 -10.98 -18.75 -14.77
CA ALA A 42 -10.42 -17.50 -15.26
C ALA A 42 -10.63 -17.32 -16.77
N ASP A 43 -10.48 -18.38 -17.56
CA ASP A 43 -10.72 -18.37 -19.02
C ASP A 43 -12.17 -17.94 -19.36
N GLN A 44 -13.12 -18.36 -18.53
CA GLN A 44 -14.55 -18.05 -18.70
C GLN A 44 -14.94 -16.69 -18.07
N ARG A 45 -14.01 -16.07 -17.33
CA ARG A 45 -14.20 -14.86 -16.52
C ARG A 45 -12.99 -13.94 -16.67
N ALA A 46 -12.55 -13.76 -17.91
CA ALA A 46 -11.30 -13.08 -18.25
C ALA A 46 -11.36 -11.54 -18.10
N GLU A 47 -12.35 -11.01 -17.38
CA GLU A 47 -12.42 -9.58 -17.08
C GLU A 47 -11.21 -9.16 -16.23
N GLU A 48 -10.36 -8.31 -16.80
CA GLU A 48 -9.14 -7.83 -16.16
C GLU A 48 -9.42 -7.16 -14.81
N GLY A 49 -8.57 -7.44 -13.82
CA GLY A 49 -8.69 -6.88 -12.47
C GLY A 49 -9.74 -7.55 -11.56
N THR A 50 -10.52 -8.50 -12.08
CA THR A 50 -11.44 -9.35 -11.30
C THR A 50 -10.71 -10.50 -10.60
N LEU A 51 -11.40 -11.23 -9.73
CA LEU A 51 -10.79 -12.23 -8.85
C LEU A 51 -10.00 -13.32 -9.60
N TRP A 52 -10.55 -13.87 -10.69
CA TRP A 52 -10.04 -15.15 -11.23
C TRP A 52 -8.68 -15.03 -11.93
N PRO A 53 -8.43 -14.02 -12.79
CA PRO A 53 -7.10 -13.78 -13.34
C PRO A 53 -6.07 -13.48 -12.23
N VAL A 54 -6.44 -12.69 -11.23
CA VAL A 54 -5.56 -12.35 -10.09
C VAL A 54 -5.24 -13.59 -9.24
N ALA A 55 -6.24 -14.43 -8.95
CA ALA A 55 -6.05 -15.66 -8.19
C ALA A 55 -5.16 -16.65 -8.94
N LEU A 56 -5.28 -16.72 -10.27
CA LEU A 56 -4.37 -17.51 -11.10
C LEU A 56 -2.95 -16.98 -10.94
N ALA A 57 -2.69 -15.70 -11.24
CA ALA A 57 -1.37 -15.06 -11.12
C ALA A 57 -0.73 -15.28 -9.74
N TRP A 58 -1.51 -15.11 -8.66
CA TRP A 58 -1.03 -15.35 -7.30
C TRP A 58 -0.61 -16.80 -7.06
N LEU A 59 -1.39 -17.78 -7.54
CA LEU A 59 -1.00 -19.19 -7.46
C LEU A 59 0.26 -19.50 -8.29
N GLU A 60 0.52 -18.75 -9.36
CA GLU A 60 1.75 -18.92 -10.16
C GLU A 60 2.99 -18.38 -9.45
N SER A 61 2.81 -17.38 -8.59
CA SER A 61 3.87 -16.79 -7.77
C SER A 61 4.28 -17.68 -6.58
N LEU A 62 3.48 -18.68 -6.21
CA LEU A 62 3.82 -19.59 -5.12
C LEU A 62 5.07 -20.41 -5.48
N THR A 63 6.09 -20.35 -4.61
CA THR A 63 7.33 -21.14 -4.75
C THR A 63 7.43 -22.18 -3.64
N ASP A 64 8.21 -23.23 -3.84
CA ASP A 64 8.42 -24.30 -2.85
C ASP A 64 8.96 -23.80 -1.49
N ARG A 65 9.64 -22.65 -1.48
CA ARG A 65 10.15 -22.00 -0.25
C ARG A 65 9.07 -21.22 0.52
N ASP A 66 7.94 -20.94 -0.10
CA ASP A 66 6.91 -20.04 0.41
C ASP A 66 5.73 -20.83 0.98
N ILE A 67 6.05 -21.80 1.84
CA ILE A 67 5.07 -22.34 2.81
C ILE A 67 4.87 -21.24 3.87
N ALA A 68 4.28 -20.13 3.45
CA ALA A 68 3.88 -19.07 4.33
C ALA A 68 2.75 -19.61 5.20
N ALA A 69 2.84 -19.40 6.52
CA ALA A 69 1.83 -19.74 7.51
C ALA A 69 0.42 -19.15 7.23
N ASP A 70 0.28 -18.40 6.14
CA ASP A 70 -0.87 -17.60 5.73
C ASP A 70 -1.41 -17.93 4.34
N ALA A 71 -0.60 -18.51 3.44
CA ALA A 71 -1.00 -18.73 2.04
C ALA A 71 -2.17 -19.75 1.93
N TRP A 72 -2.21 -20.74 2.82
CA TRP A 72 -3.36 -21.65 2.95
C TRP A 72 -4.69 -20.93 3.26
N ARG A 73 -4.66 -19.79 3.99
CA ARG A 73 -5.87 -19.00 4.30
C ARG A 73 -6.43 -18.36 3.05
N LEU A 74 -5.56 -17.88 2.16
CA LEU A 74 -5.96 -17.33 0.87
C LEU A 74 -6.53 -18.42 -0.04
N CYS A 75 -5.91 -19.61 -0.09
CA CYS A 75 -6.48 -20.76 -0.81
C CYS A 75 -7.87 -21.15 -0.28
N ALA A 76 -8.07 -21.18 1.04
CA ALA A 76 -9.38 -21.47 1.64
C ALA A 76 -10.45 -20.43 1.23
N ARG A 77 -10.06 -19.15 1.11
CA ARG A 77 -10.96 -18.09 0.62
C ARG A 77 -11.24 -18.19 -0.87
N ILE A 78 -10.29 -18.66 -1.68
CA ILE A 78 -10.52 -18.99 -3.09
C ILE A 78 -11.55 -20.14 -3.20
N ASP A 79 -11.47 -21.21 -2.39
CA ASP A 79 -12.52 -22.25 -2.34
C ASP A 79 -13.88 -21.67 -1.94
N ALA A 80 -13.90 -20.75 -0.97
CA ALA A 80 -15.14 -20.10 -0.55
C ALA A 80 -15.77 -19.30 -1.70
N GLN A 81 -14.97 -18.63 -2.54
CA GLN A 81 -15.47 -17.95 -3.74
C GLN A 81 -15.93 -18.93 -4.82
N LEU A 82 -15.24 -20.06 -5.05
CA LEU A 82 -15.70 -21.12 -5.95
C LEU A 82 -17.05 -21.69 -5.49
N ARG A 83 -17.21 -21.91 -4.18
CA ARG A 83 -18.47 -22.35 -3.55
C ARG A 83 -19.58 -21.32 -3.69
N SER A 84 -19.27 -20.05 -3.44
CA SER A 84 -20.21 -18.94 -3.59
C SER A 84 -20.69 -18.82 -5.03
N LEU A 85 -19.78 -19.02 -5.99
CA LEU A 85 -20.08 -18.92 -7.40
C LEU A 85 -21.00 -20.05 -7.88
N LEU A 86 -20.90 -21.25 -7.32
CA LEU A 86 -21.86 -22.34 -7.53
C LEU A 86 -23.28 -21.99 -7.03
N ARG A 87 -23.40 -21.01 -6.12
CA ARG A 87 -24.67 -20.48 -5.63
C ARG A 87 -25.11 -19.22 -6.40
N GLY A 88 -24.38 -18.84 -7.45
CA GLY A 88 -24.68 -17.64 -8.25
C GLY A 88 -24.28 -16.32 -7.57
N SER A 89 -23.32 -16.35 -6.64
CA SER A 89 -22.87 -15.15 -5.89
C SER A 89 -21.36 -14.95 -5.97
N ASP A 90 -20.93 -13.70 -6.13
CA ASP A 90 -19.55 -13.24 -6.22
C ASP A 90 -19.24 -12.07 -5.26
N ALA A 91 -20.08 -11.85 -4.25
CA ALA A 91 -20.01 -10.66 -3.39
C ALA A 91 -18.66 -10.45 -2.69
N GLY A 92 -17.92 -11.53 -2.39
CA GLY A 92 -16.60 -11.48 -1.77
C GLY A 92 -15.43 -11.38 -2.74
N ALA A 93 -15.67 -11.49 -4.05
CA ALA A 93 -14.64 -11.57 -5.06
C ALA A 93 -13.79 -10.29 -5.16
N PRO A 94 -14.35 -9.06 -5.13
CA PRO A 94 -13.54 -7.84 -5.22
C PRO A 94 -12.59 -7.67 -4.03
N THR A 95 -13.05 -7.98 -2.82
CA THR A 95 -12.24 -7.90 -1.59
C THR A 95 -11.07 -8.88 -1.64
N LEU A 96 -11.32 -10.11 -2.08
CA LEU A 96 -10.26 -11.13 -2.21
C LEU A 96 -9.29 -10.79 -3.36
N ALA A 97 -9.79 -10.28 -4.49
CA ALA A 97 -8.94 -9.84 -5.60
C ALA A 97 -7.95 -8.75 -5.17
N ARG A 98 -8.43 -7.75 -4.42
CA ARG A 98 -7.56 -6.68 -3.88
C ARG A 98 -6.45 -7.22 -2.98
N GLU A 99 -6.77 -8.18 -2.12
CA GLU A 99 -5.78 -8.76 -1.19
C GLU A 99 -4.75 -9.65 -1.90
N LEU A 100 -5.17 -10.40 -2.92
CA LEU A 100 -4.25 -11.20 -3.74
C LEU A 100 -3.30 -10.30 -4.56
N ARG A 101 -3.78 -9.18 -5.11
CA ARG A 101 -2.92 -8.18 -5.77
C ARG A 101 -1.87 -7.61 -4.81
N GLN A 102 -2.29 -7.24 -3.59
CA GLN A 102 -1.35 -6.79 -2.56
C GLN A 102 -0.25 -7.81 -2.29
N ARG A 103 -0.56 -9.12 -2.32
CA ARG A 103 0.42 -10.20 -2.13
C ARG A 103 1.35 -10.40 -3.33
N LEU A 104 0.85 -10.19 -4.54
CA LEU A 104 1.64 -10.19 -5.77
C LEU A 104 2.62 -9.01 -5.86
N GLY A 105 2.52 -8.04 -4.95
CA GLY A 105 3.18 -6.76 -5.13
C GLY A 105 2.60 -6.00 -6.32
N GLU A 106 1.38 -6.33 -6.76
CA GLU A 106 0.61 -5.48 -7.65
C GLU A 106 -0.02 -4.37 -6.81
N PRO A 107 0.14 -3.10 -7.20
CA PRO A 107 -0.51 -2.04 -6.47
C PRO A 107 -2.03 -2.22 -6.57
N PRO A 108 -2.82 -1.83 -5.56
CA PRO A 108 -4.22 -1.53 -5.83
C PRO A 108 -4.29 -0.53 -7.00
N ALA A 109 -5.22 -0.69 -7.93
CA ALA A 109 -5.44 0.31 -8.97
C ALA A 109 -5.61 1.67 -8.27
N GLY A 110 -4.63 2.57 -8.46
CA GLY A 110 -4.52 3.85 -7.76
C GLY A 110 -3.39 4.00 -6.73
N ALA A 111 -2.62 2.96 -6.40
CA ALA A 111 -1.36 3.13 -5.69
C ALA A 111 -0.20 3.09 -6.68
N THR A 112 0.59 4.16 -6.74
CA THR A 112 1.84 4.16 -7.47
C THR A 112 2.81 3.22 -6.76
N ILE A 113 3.08 2.02 -7.30
CA ILE A 113 4.34 1.34 -6.97
C ILE A 113 5.42 2.12 -7.70
N LEU A 114 6.17 2.88 -6.93
CA LEU A 114 7.32 3.61 -7.43
C LEU A 114 8.36 2.58 -7.85
N SER A 115 8.86 2.71 -9.07
CA SER A 115 10.08 2.00 -9.44
C SER A 115 11.20 2.38 -8.46
N ALA A 116 12.20 1.52 -8.29
CA ALA A 116 13.36 1.83 -7.46
C ALA A 116 13.97 3.20 -7.82
N THR A 117 13.99 3.55 -9.11
CA THR A 117 14.41 4.86 -9.60
C THR A 117 13.54 6.02 -9.11
N LEU A 118 12.20 5.89 -9.11
CA LEU A 118 11.29 6.92 -8.59
C LEU A 118 11.44 7.08 -7.08
N TYR A 119 11.73 5.98 -6.38
CA TYR A 119 11.99 5.98 -4.95
C TYR A 119 13.30 6.70 -4.60
N ASP A 120 14.37 6.42 -5.34
CA ASP A 120 15.67 7.08 -5.16
C ASP A 120 15.58 8.58 -5.48
N LEU A 121 14.83 8.95 -6.54
CA LEU A 121 14.55 10.35 -6.88
C LEU A 121 13.76 11.05 -5.77
N TYR A 122 12.71 10.41 -5.27
CA TYR A 122 11.92 10.94 -4.14
C TYR A 122 12.81 11.18 -2.91
N LEU A 123 13.65 10.21 -2.54
CA LEU A 123 14.53 10.34 -1.38
C LEU A 123 15.59 11.42 -1.57
N ALA A 124 16.13 11.58 -2.78
CA ALA A 124 17.07 12.66 -3.08
C ALA A 124 16.41 14.04 -2.92
N GLU A 125 15.22 14.21 -3.51
CA GLU A 125 14.47 15.47 -3.45
C GLU A 125 14.00 15.79 -2.03
N ALA A 126 13.45 14.80 -1.32
CA ALA A 126 13.00 14.96 0.06
C ALA A 126 14.13 15.41 1.00
N ARG A 127 15.34 14.84 0.84
CA ARG A 127 16.52 15.26 1.61
C ARG A 127 16.94 16.69 1.29
N ALA A 128 16.88 17.10 0.02
CA ALA A 128 17.21 18.47 -0.38
C ALA A 128 16.23 19.50 0.23
N LEU A 129 14.94 19.17 0.25
CA LEU A 129 13.90 20.01 0.87
C LEU A 129 14.05 20.06 2.40
N LEU A 130 14.35 18.93 3.04
CA LEU A 130 14.64 18.87 4.47
C LEU A 130 15.85 19.73 4.86
N ALA A 131 16.90 19.73 4.04
CA ALA A 131 18.07 20.59 4.28
C ALA A 131 17.72 22.10 4.22
N VAL A 132 16.67 22.50 3.51
CA VAL A 132 16.12 23.87 3.56
C VAL A 132 15.34 24.10 4.87
N LEU A 133 14.55 23.11 5.29
CA LEU A 133 13.73 23.17 6.52
C LEU A 133 14.56 23.13 7.82
N GLU A 134 15.74 22.52 7.78
CA GLU A 134 16.66 22.43 8.92
C GLU A 134 17.43 23.72 9.20
N ARG A 135 17.31 24.72 8.31
CA ARG A 135 17.94 26.02 8.50
C ARG A 135 17.32 26.78 9.67
N GLU A 136 18.06 27.77 10.15
CA GLU A 136 17.61 28.59 11.26
C GLU A 136 16.36 29.39 10.88
N LEU A 137 15.33 29.30 11.73
CA LEU A 137 14.06 29.99 11.49
C LEU A 137 14.25 31.51 11.62
N THR A 138 14.50 32.15 10.48
CA THR A 138 14.68 33.60 10.34
C THR A 138 13.60 34.15 9.41
N PRO A 139 13.20 35.43 9.56
CA PRO A 139 12.20 36.04 8.69
C PRO A 139 12.55 35.95 7.19
N ASP A 140 13.83 36.06 6.86
CA ASP A 140 14.35 36.00 5.49
C ASP A 140 14.19 34.60 4.86
N GLN A 141 14.32 33.54 5.66
CA GLN A 141 14.23 32.15 5.18
C GLN A 141 12.81 31.57 5.23
N MET A 142 11.89 32.24 5.92
CA MET A 142 10.54 31.73 6.18
C MET A 142 9.79 31.35 4.91
N LEU A 143 9.87 32.17 3.85
CA LEU A 143 9.23 31.88 2.57
C LEU A 143 9.82 30.63 1.90
N SER A 144 11.14 30.47 1.93
CA SER A 144 11.81 29.27 1.40
C SER A 144 11.44 28.02 2.21
N MET A 145 11.28 28.13 3.52
CA MET A 145 10.85 27.02 4.38
C MET A 145 9.39 26.65 4.13
N ILE A 146 8.49 27.61 3.94
CA ILE A 146 7.09 27.35 3.56
C ILE A 146 7.04 26.60 2.22
N ALA A 147 7.76 27.09 1.21
CA ALA A 147 7.82 26.44 -0.09
C ALA A 147 8.41 25.03 0.00
N ALA A 148 9.48 24.84 0.78
CA ALA A 148 10.09 23.52 0.97
C ALA A 148 9.13 22.53 1.65
N ALA A 149 8.39 22.97 2.67
CA ALA A 149 7.40 22.14 3.36
C ALA A 149 6.21 21.78 2.43
N CYS A 150 5.70 22.74 1.66
CA CYS A 150 4.66 22.47 0.65
C CYS A 150 5.13 21.46 -0.39
N ASN A 151 6.29 21.69 -1.00
CA ASN A 151 6.85 20.80 -2.01
C ASN A 151 7.09 19.40 -1.45
N LEU A 152 7.62 19.28 -0.22
CA LEU A 152 7.81 17.99 0.45
C LEU A 152 6.48 17.26 0.62
N GLY A 153 5.42 18.00 0.98
CA GLY A 153 4.06 17.47 1.08
C GLY A 153 3.53 16.97 -0.26
N GLU A 154 3.66 17.78 -1.32
CA GLU A 154 3.20 17.45 -2.68
C GLU A 154 3.92 16.22 -3.25
N ILE A 155 5.26 16.20 -3.22
CA ILE A 155 6.02 15.05 -3.72
C ILE A 155 5.79 13.81 -2.86
N SER A 156 5.46 13.95 -1.57
CA SER A 156 5.11 12.81 -0.71
C SER A 156 3.71 12.26 -1.01
N ALA A 157 2.78 13.10 -1.46
CA ALA A 157 1.46 12.68 -1.90
C ALA A 157 1.53 11.84 -3.19
N THR A 158 2.36 12.25 -4.17
CA THR A 158 2.50 11.52 -5.46
C THR A 158 3.03 10.09 -5.29
N VAL A 159 3.85 9.88 -4.26
CA VAL A 159 4.44 8.59 -3.88
C VAL A 159 3.61 7.82 -2.84
N GLY A 160 2.47 8.35 -2.40
CA GLY A 160 1.59 7.71 -1.43
C GLY A 160 2.09 7.72 0.02
N MET A 161 3.08 8.56 0.35
CA MET A 161 3.62 8.71 1.71
C MET A 161 2.76 9.67 2.55
N VAL A 162 1.50 9.28 2.77
CA VAL A 162 0.48 10.07 3.48
C VAL A 162 0.95 10.62 4.85
N PRO A 163 1.68 9.86 5.68
CA PRO A 163 2.20 10.40 6.94
C PRO A 163 3.11 11.62 6.76
N ILE A 164 4.00 11.58 5.78
CA ILE A 164 4.95 12.67 5.49
C ILE A 164 4.19 13.85 4.87
N GLU A 165 3.29 13.57 3.94
CA GLU A 165 2.40 14.58 3.33
C GLU A 165 1.67 15.41 4.40
N ARG A 166 0.95 14.73 5.31
CA ARG A 166 0.10 15.38 6.32
C ARG A 166 0.91 16.25 7.27
N LEU A 167 2.06 15.77 7.74
CA LEU A 167 2.90 16.53 8.66
C LEU A 167 3.59 17.72 7.97
N ALA A 168 4.03 17.56 6.72
CA ALA A 168 4.65 18.63 5.93
C ALA A 168 3.66 19.76 5.61
N GLN A 169 2.41 19.43 5.26
CA GLN A 169 1.35 20.42 5.05
C GLN A 169 0.98 21.17 6.33
N ALA A 170 0.87 20.48 7.47
CA ALA A 170 0.62 21.10 8.77
C ALA A 170 1.77 22.07 9.15
N LEU A 171 3.02 21.66 8.90
CA LEU A 171 4.19 22.52 9.11
C LEU A 171 4.16 23.76 8.20
N ALA A 172 3.88 23.59 6.91
CA ALA A 172 3.80 24.72 5.96
C ALA A 172 2.74 25.74 6.40
N GLY A 173 1.57 25.26 6.81
CA GLY A 173 0.50 26.10 7.34
C GLY A 173 0.92 26.83 8.63
N ALA A 174 1.58 26.13 9.55
CA ALA A 174 2.07 26.73 10.80
C ALA A 174 3.13 27.81 10.53
N LEU A 175 4.09 27.56 9.63
CA LEU A 175 5.10 28.54 9.20
C LEU A 175 4.46 29.78 8.58
N ALA A 176 3.44 29.62 7.74
CA ALA A 176 2.74 30.73 7.10
C ALA A 176 1.98 31.62 8.10
N ARG A 177 1.53 31.07 9.22
CA ARG A 177 0.86 31.82 10.30
C ARG A 177 1.84 32.41 11.32
N ALA A 178 3.02 31.83 11.44
CA ALA A 178 4.03 32.20 12.41
C ALA A 178 4.84 33.43 11.95
N ALA A 179 4.24 34.63 11.97
CA ALA A 179 4.93 35.87 11.60
C ALA A 179 6.13 36.22 12.52
N ASP A 180 5.97 36.02 13.85
CA ASP A 180 7.06 36.10 14.83
C ASP A 180 6.83 35.03 15.92
N PRO A 181 7.29 33.79 15.68
CA PRO A 181 7.04 32.69 16.59
C PRO A 181 7.83 32.89 17.88
N ASP A 182 7.16 32.74 19.02
CA ASP A 182 7.81 32.66 20.33
C ASP A 182 8.68 31.40 20.46
N GLN A 183 9.39 31.27 21.59
CA GLN A 183 10.28 30.13 21.80
C GLN A 183 9.55 28.78 21.77
N ALA A 184 8.30 28.72 22.25
CA ALA A 184 7.50 27.49 22.25
C ALA A 184 7.11 27.08 20.84
N ALA A 185 6.63 28.02 20.03
CA ALA A 185 6.34 27.84 18.61
C ALA A 185 7.60 27.40 17.85
N ARG A 186 8.75 28.05 18.08
CA ARG A 186 10.03 27.67 17.46
C ARG A 186 10.43 26.22 17.79
N MET A 187 10.26 25.78 19.03
CA MET A 187 10.55 24.39 19.43
C MET A 187 9.61 23.39 18.75
N LEU A 188 8.31 23.72 18.64
CA LEU A 188 7.33 22.86 17.99
C LEU A 188 7.60 22.72 16.48
N LEU A 189 7.92 23.83 15.81
CA LEU A 189 8.30 23.84 14.39
C LEU A 189 9.56 23.00 14.14
N ARG A 190 10.61 23.16 14.96
CA ARG A 190 11.83 22.34 14.86
C ARG A 190 11.57 20.87 15.10
N ARG A 191 10.72 20.53 16.08
CA ARG A 191 10.29 19.14 16.33
C ARG A 191 9.61 18.53 15.10
N ALA A 192 8.78 19.30 14.39
CA ALA A 192 8.13 18.83 13.17
C ALA A 192 9.15 18.54 12.06
N VAL A 193 10.13 19.41 11.84
CA VAL A 193 11.22 19.20 10.88
C VAL A 193 12.01 17.93 11.21
N GLU A 194 12.41 17.78 12.47
CA GLU A 194 13.15 16.59 12.95
C GLU A 194 12.36 15.28 12.78
N THR A 195 11.04 15.37 13.00
CA THR A 195 10.15 14.23 12.81
C THR A 195 10.03 13.87 11.33
N LEU A 196 9.90 14.86 10.44
CA LEU A 196 9.90 14.64 8.99
C LEU A 196 11.21 14.00 8.51
N ARG A 197 12.36 14.46 9.00
CA ARG A 197 13.68 13.86 8.73
C ARG A 197 13.71 12.38 9.11
N THR A 198 13.30 12.06 10.34
CA THR A 198 13.24 10.68 10.86
C THR A 198 12.28 9.80 10.03
N MET A 199 11.14 10.36 9.58
CA MET A 199 10.20 9.66 8.72
C MET A 199 10.80 9.35 7.34
N THR A 200 11.50 10.32 6.73
CA THR A 200 12.20 10.11 5.45
C THR A 200 13.34 9.09 5.57
N GLU A 201 14.03 9.02 6.71
CA GLU A 201 15.02 7.97 7.00
C GLU A 201 14.36 6.59 7.15
N ALA A 202 13.22 6.51 7.85
CA ALA A 202 12.44 5.28 7.92
C ALA A 202 11.99 4.81 6.53
N VAL A 203 11.60 5.73 5.65
CA VAL A 203 11.36 5.42 4.23
C VAL A 203 12.63 4.84 3.63
N ALA A 204 13.78 5.53 3.66
CA ALA A 204 15.02 5.04 3.06
C ALA A 204 15.42 3.62 3.51
N GLU A 205 15.14 3.26 4.76
CA GLU A 205 15.40 1.94 5.35
C GLU A 205 14.28 0.91 5.09
N ARG A 206 13.27 1.26 4.29
CA ARG A 206 12.07 0.47 4.00
C ARG A 206 11.30 0.05 5.25
N ARG A 207 11.33 0.90 6.28
CA ARG A 207 10.56 0.73 7.52
C ARG A 207 9.20 1.39 7.40
N PRO A 208 8.18 0.90 8.14
CA PRO A 208 6.89 1.55 8.20
C PRO A 208 7.04 2.96 8.81
N VAL A 209 6.28 3.90 8.26
CA VAL A 209 6.21 5.29 8.76
C VAL A 209 4.90 5.48 9.50
N GLU A 210 4.99 5.89 10.77
CA GLU A 210 3.82 6.11 11.61
C GLU A 210 3.23 7.52 11.44
N GLN A 211 1.90 7.60 11.47
CA GLN A 211 1.17 8.86 11.39
C GLN A 211 1.38 9.71 12.67
N GLN A 212 1.81 10.96 12.49
CA GLN A 212 2.07 11.89 13.60
C GLN A 212 0.87 12.82 13.86
N ALA A 213 -0.31 12.23 14.11
CA ALA A 213 -1.58 12.97 14.20
C ALA A 213 -1.59 14.04 15.31
N GLN A 214 -0.99 13.74 16.47
CA GLN A 214 -0.94 14.69 17.59
C GLN A 214 -0.05 15.89 17.29
N LEU A 215 1.08 15.66 16.62
CA LEU A 215 2.01 16.72 16.25
C LEU A 215 1.43 17.62 15.16
N ALA A 216 0.81 17.02 14.13
CA ALA A 216 0.10 17.77 13.10
C ALA A 216 -1.01 18.65 13.71
N ALA A 217 -1.85 18.09 14.59
CA ALA A 217 -2.90 18.86 15.27
C ALA A 217 -2.35 19.98 16.17
N ALA A 218 -1.13 19.83 16.73
CA ALA A 218 -0.48 20.90 17.49
C ALA A 218 0.00 22.05 16.58
N LEU A 219 0.53 21.73 15.40
CA LEU A 219 0.92 22.71 14.37
C LEU A 219 -0.29 23.46 13.82
N ASP A 220 -1.42 22.78 13.60
CA ASP A 220 -2.65 23.40 13.10
C ASP A 220 -3.20 24.47 14.05
N ARG A 221 -2.98 24.33 15.36
CA ARG A 221 -3.38 25.31 16.37
C ARG A 221 -2.41 26.48 16.51
N LEU A 222 -1.22 26.38 15.94
CA LEU A 222 -0.21 27.43 16.06
C LEU A 222 -0.63 28.63 15.19
N GLY A 223 -0.90 29.76 15.86
CA GLY A 223 -1.35 31.00 15.20
C GLY A 223 -2.79 30.99 14.66
N ALA A 224 -3.62 30.06 15.14
CA ALA A 224 -5.07 30.03 14.88
C ALA A 224 -5.84 30.95 15.84
#